data_AF-A0A914SXF5-F1
#
_entry.id   AF-A0A914SXF5-F1
#
_cell.length_a   1.000
_cell.length_b   1.000
_cell.length_c   1.000
_cell.angle_alpha   90.00
_cell.angle_beta   90.00
_cell.angle_gamma   90.00
#
_symmetry.space_group_name_H-M   'P 1'
#
loop_
_entity.id
_entity.type
_entity.pdbx_description
1 polymer ?
#
loop_
_entity_poly.entity_id
_entity_poly.type
_entity_poly.pdbx_seq_one_letter_code
_entity_poly.pdbx_strand_id
1 'polypeptide(L)'
;MTESSTEVIEYENRTGVKWTIKEDDLKHAFKLGVDFKSDTFKASNIPGAKYFLALESPRTRDDSTDENVLIFLKSCFGTNRKVAASYKISIKSASFNDEMNYGGFEFGCGNVICGYKEKLFDPENKFFVGGIMEIDLEITVKTHGIKRKAAKPLSLGELLWEKEEDKDITFVADGQELKAHKWIISSCSSVFKAALESGMKEAIEKKITITDFSYETVKIAIEHCYEREVDDLLNDKNASELLHFADKYNIQPLHKLLQIYFIDKLSESNVVNFANLSIKTNAEELRDVCVSFLMKYIGKNTKIEDVKNLDKEISSDVGQRCLLYFMSEYEYFCYAFF
;
A
#
# COMPACT_ATOMS: atom_id res chain seq x y z
N MET A 1 -21.30 -10.39 -20.08
CA MET A 1 -21.87 -9.06 -19.78
C MET A 1 -22.20 -9.04 -18.30
N THR A 2 -21.36 -8.43 -17.47
CA THR A 2 -21.64 -8.26 -16.04
C THR A 2 -22.35 -6.92 -15.86
N GLU A 3 -23.57 -6.96 -15.34
CA GLU A 3 -24.36 -5.76 -15.07
C GLU A 3 -23.65 -4.91 -14.00
N SER A 4 -23.25 -3.69 -14.37
CA SER A 4 -22.73 -2.72 -13.43
C SER A 4 -23.89 -2.13 -12.63
N SER A 5 -24.09 -2.58 -11.39
CA SER A 5 -24.98 -1.87 -10.47
C SER A 5 -24.32 -0.56 -10.05
N THR A 6 -25.06 0.54 -10.22
CA THR A 6 -24.61 1.88 -9.83
C THR A 6 -25.29 2.23 -8.51
N GLU A 7 -24.51 2.27 -7.43
CA GLU A 7 -25.01 2.68 -6.12
C GLU A 7 -24.55 4.13 -5.84
N VAL A 8 -25.51 4.99 -5.51
CA VAL A 8 -25.23 6.34 -5.02
C VAL A 8 -24.92 6.23 -3.54
N ILE A 9 -23.72 6.61 -3.14
CA ILE A 9 -23.28 6.57 -1.75
C ILE A 9 -23.05 8.00 -1.26
N GLU A 10 -23.62 8.29 -0.11
CA GLU A 10 -23.35 9.52 0.64
C GLU A 10 -22.11 9.32 1.52
N TYR A 11 -21.15 10.22 1.41
CA TYR A 11 -19.95 10.27 2.24
C TYR A 11 -20.04 11.46 3.18
N GLU A 12 -19.91 11.24 4.49
CA GLU A 12 -19.72 12.29 5.48
C GLU A 12 -18.23 12.39 5.85
N ASN A 13 -17.59 13.52 5.53
CA ASN A 13 -16.19 13.76 5.86
C ASN A 13 -16.12 14.75 7.02
N ARG A 14 -15.63 14.30 8.18
CA ARG A 14 -15.45 15.13 9.37
C ARG A 14 -13.99 15.55 9.51
N THR A 15 -13.75 16.82 9.79
CA THR A 15 -12.40 17.38 9.93
C THR A 15 -12.37 18.41 11.04
N GLY A 16 -11.37 18.31 11.92
CA GLY A 16 -11.07 19.29 12.95
C GLY A 16 -9.83 20.11 12.55
N VAL A 17 -9.88 21.42 12.72
CA VAL A 17 -8.78 22.35 12.42
C VAL A 17 -8.60 23.27 13.62
N LYS A 18 -7.35 23.48 14.02
CA LYS A 18 -6.98 24.48 15.02
C LYS A 18 -6.18 25.58 14.37
N TRP A 19 -6.49 26.83 14.68
CA TRP A 19 -5.80 27.99 14.15
C TRP A 19 -5.45 28.97 15.26
N THR A 20 -4.15 29.15 15.47
CA THR A 20 -3.59 30.06 16.47
C THR A 20 -3.18 31.38 15.80
N ILE A 21 -3.63 32.50 16.37
CA ILE A 21 -3.39 33.84 15.82
C ILE A 21 -2.77 34.71 16.90
N LYS A 22 -1.68 35.41 16.55
CA LYS A 22 -1.10 36.45 17.40
C LYS A 22 -1.81 37.77 17.18
N GLU A 23 -2.11 38.46 18.26
CA GLU A 23 -2.85 39.73 18.25
C GLU A 23 -2.15 40.81 17.41
N ASP A 24 -0.83 40.93 17.55
CA ASP A 24 -0.04 41.94 16.83
C ASP A 24 -0.03 41.70 15.30
N ASP A 25 0.07 40.44 14.87
CA ASP A 25 0.08 40.07 13.46
C ASP A 25 -1.29 40.39 12.81
N LEU A 26 -2.38 40.09 13.53
CA LEU A 26 -3.73 40.38 13.07
C LEU A 26 -3.98 41.90 12.98
N LYS A 27 -3.60 42.65 14.02
CA LYS A 27 -3.69 44.12 14.04
C LYS A 27 -2.89 44.74 12.90
N HIS A 28 -1.68 44.23 12.65
CA HIS A 28 -0.84 44.70 11.55
C HIS A 28 -1.51 44.45 10.19
N ALA A 29 -2.01 43.24 9.92
CA ALA A 29 -2.70 42.91 8.69
C ALA A 29 -3.94 43.80 8.46
N PHE A 30 -4.75 44.02 9.50
CA PHE A 30 -5.94 44.86 9.40
C PHE A 30 -5.62 46.34 9.23
N LYS A 31 -4.53 46.83 9.84
CA LYS A 31 -4.04 48.18 9.59
C LYS A 31 -3.68 48.39 8.12
N LEU A 32 -3.18 47.36 7.45
CA LEU A 32 -2.90 47.34 6.01
C LEU A 32 -4.13 47.08 5.14
N GLY A 33 -5.31 46.80 5.73
CA GLY A 33 -6.54 46.49 5.01
C GLY A 33 -6.54 45.10 4.36
N VAL A 34 -5.75 44.17 4.89
CA VAL A 34 -5.59 42.82 4.33
C VAL A 34 -6.32 41.81 5.21
N ASP A 35 -7.07 40.90 4.58
CA ASP A 35 -7.69 39.77 5.27
C ASP A 35 -6.64 38.80 5.82
N PHE A 36 -6.86 38.31 7.04
CA PHE A 36 -5.98 37.35 7.68
C PHE A 36 -6.48 35.93 7.41
N LYS A 37 -5.64 35.02 6.88
CA LYS A 37 -6.08 33.70 6.41
C LYS A 37 -5.30 32.59 7.10
N SER A 38 -5.96 31.46 7.36
CA SER A 38 -5.31 30.23 7.79
C SER A 38 -4.63 29.52 6.62
N ASP A 39 -3.83 28.51 6.94
CA ASP A 39 -3.42 27.51 5.96
C ASP A 39 -4.64 26.78 5.39
N THR A 40 -4.48 26.30 4.15
CA THR A 40 -5.52 25.51 3.49
C THR A 40 -5.53 24.07 3.98
N PHE A 41 -6.72 23.52 4.24
CA PHE A 41 -6.94 22.14 4.64
C PHE A 41 -7.93 21.42 3.73
N LYS A 42 -7.99 20.09 3.84
CA LYS A 42 -8.95 19.23 3.13
C LYS A 42 -10.07 18.83 4.08
N ALA A 43 -11.32 18.99 3.65
CA ALA A 43 -12.50 18.62 4.42
C ALA A 43 -13.51 17.75 3.63
N SER A 44 -13.16 17.34 2.41
CA SER A 44 -14.04 16.52 1.56
C SER A 44 -13.24 15.64 0.61
N ASN A 45 -13.91 14.63 0.05
CA ASN A 45 -13.35 13.74 -0.97
C ASN A 45 -13.42 14.33 -2.39
N ILE A 46 -13.74 15.61 -2.53
CA ILE A 46 -13.79 16.29 -3.83
C ILE A 46 -12.35 16.55 -4.28
N PRO A 47 -11.91 16.00 -5.42
CA PRO A 47 -10.56 16.22 -5.92
C PRO A 47 -10.27 17.71 -6.10
N GLY A 48 -9.17 18.18 -5.49
CA GLY A 48 -8.75 19.59 -5.57
C GLY A 48 -9.51 20.56 -4.65
N ALA A 49 -10.50 20.11 -3.87
CA ALA A 49 -11.16 20.94 -2.87
C ALA A 49 -10.22 21.31 -1.71
N LYS A 50 -10.05 22.62 -1.53
CA LYS A 50 -9.32 23.21 -0.40
C LYS A 50 -10.22 24.16 0.36
N TYR A 51 -10.06 24.19 1.67
CA TYR A 51 -10.82 25.01 2.61
C TYR A 51 -9.85 25.82 3.47
N PHE A 52 -10.24 27.00 3.92
CA PHE A 52 -9.44 27.82 4.84
C PHE A 52 -10.35 28.75 5.66
N LEU A 53 -9.88 29.16 6.83
CA LEU A 53 -10.50 30.20 7.63
C LEU A 53 -9.94 31.57 7.22
N ALA A 54 -10.78 32.60 7.24
CA ALA A 54 -10.39 33.97 6.97
C ALA A 54 -11.04 34.92 7.97
N LEU A 55 -10.27 35.88 8.48
CA LEU A 55 -10.75 37.04 9.20
C LEU A 55 -10.70 38.24 8.25
N GLU A 56 -11.86 38.77 7.89
CA GLU A 56 -11.94 39.91 6.96
C GLU A 56 -11.70 41.24 7.67
N SER A 57 -10.89 42.10 7.04
CA SER A 57 -10.61 43.43 7.58
C SER A 57 -11.87 44.30 7.50
N PRO A 58 -12.23 45.05 8.56
CA PRO A 58 -13.39 45.95 8.51
C PRO A 58 -13.33 47.00 7.39
N ARG A 59 -12.13 47.34 6.92
CA ARG A 59 -11.89 48.39 5.90
C ARG A 59 -12.15 47.97 4.46
N THR A 60 -12.28 46.67 4.17
CA THR A 60 -12.56 46.18 2.81
C THR A 60 -14.06 46.22 2.47
N ARG A 61 -14.91 46.79 3.36
CA ARG A 61 -16.35 46.97 3.18
C ARG A 61 -16.71 48.44 3.00
N ASP A 62 -17.78 48.70 2.24
CA ASP A 62 -18.33 50.04 1.95
C ASP A 62 -18.93 50.78 3.17
N ASP A 63 -18.99 50.17 4.36
CA ASP A 63 -19.57 50.76 5.57
C ASP A 63 -18.50 51.03 6.64
N SER A 64 -18.13 52.30 6.81
CA SER A 64 -16.99 52.76 7.62
C SER A 64 -17.24 52.84 9.13
N THR A 65 -18.31 52.24 9.65
CA THR A 65 -18.71 52.39 11.07
C THR A 65 -18.72 51.08 11.88
N ASP A 66 -18.42 49.93 11.27
CA ASP A 66 -18.42 48.64 11.94
C ASP A 66 -17.00 48.26 12.41
N GLU A 67 -16.73 48.29 13.72
CA GLU A 67 -15.50 47.72 14.33
C GLU A 67 -15.52 46.17 14.39
N ASN A 68 -16.51 45.58 13.75
CA ASN A 68 -16.75 44.15 13.77
C ASN A 68 -15.89 43.42 12.73
N VAL A 69 -15.26 42.34 13.17
CA VAL A 69 -14.50 41.41 12.34
C VAL A 69 -15.38 40.23 11.99
N LEU A 70 -15.31 39.80 10.73
CA LEU A 70 -16.06 38.64 10.26
C LEU A 70 -15.13 37.43 10.13
N ILE A 71 -15.46 36.34 10.82
CA ILE A 71 -14.79 35.05 10.68
C ILE A 71 -15.50 34.25 9.62
N PHE A 72 -14.85 33.96 8.50
CA PHE A 72 -15.43 33.18 7.41
C PHE A 72 -14.70 31.87 7.19
N LEU A 73 -15.47 30.81 6.96
CA LEU A 73 -14.97 29.61 6.30
C LEU A 73 -15.09 29.80 4.78
N LYS A 74 -14.01 29.57 4.05
CA LYS A 74 -13.95 29.72 2.59
C LYS A 74 -13.47 28.43 1.94
N SER A 75 -13.91 28.18 0.70
CA SER A 75 -13.43 27.08 -0.11
C SER A 75 -12.96 27.54 -1.49
N CYS A 76 -12.01 26.81 -2.06
CA CYS A 76 -11.52 26.99 -3.41
C CYS A 76 -11.50 25.65 -4.14
N PHE A 77 -12.40 25.47 -5.12
CA PHE A 77 -12.31 24.41 -6.13
C PHE A 77 -13.14 24.73 -7.37
N GLY A 78 -12.69 24.28 -8.54
CA GLY A 78 -13.19 24.71 -9.84
C GLY A 78 -14.51 24.07 -10.32
N THR A 79 -15.38 23.59 -9.44
CA THR A 79 -16.64 22.93 -9.88
C THR A 79 -17.87 23.70 -9.41
N ASN A 80 -18.85 23.97 -10.28
CA ASN A 80 -20.17 24.55 -9.93
C ASN A 80 -21.08 23.64 -9.08
N ARG A 81 -20.51 22.62 -8.42
CA ARG A 81 -21.28 21.66 -7.61
C ARG A 81 -21.63 22.28 -6.25
N LYS A 82 -22.87 22.05 -5.81
CA LYS A 82 -23.31 22.34 -4.45
C LYS A 82 -22.94 21.17 -3.54
N VAL A 83 -22.50 21.49 -2.33
CA VAL A 83 -22.08 20.53 -1.32
C VAL A 83 -22.76 20.93 -0.02
N ALA A 84 -23.42 19.98 0.64
CA ALA A 84 -23.97 20.23 1.97
C ALA A 84 -22.84 20.07 2.99
N ALA A 85 -22.68 21.03 3.91
CA ALA A 85 -21.80 20.81 5.06
C ALA A 85 -22.34 21.48 6.31
N SER A 86 -22.13 20.83 7.45
CA SER A 86 -22.28 21.45 8.76
C SER A 86 -20.91 21.83 9.30
N TYR A 87 -20.84 22.86 10.12
CA TYR A 87 -19.61 23.29 10.77
C TYR A 87 -19.91 23.82 12.17
N LYS A 88 -18.88 23.85 13.01
CA LYS A 88 -18.86 24.44 14.34
C LYS A 88 -17.53 25.17 14.49
N ILE A 89 -17.57 26.47 14.77
CA ILE A 89 -16.38 27.27 15.07
C ILE A 89 -16.45 27.66 16.54
N SER A 90 -15.39 27.38 17.28
CA SER A 90 -15.24 27.71 18.69
C SER A 90 -13.99 28.58 18.86
N ILE A 91 -14.09 29.67 19.62
CA ILE A 91 -12.92 30.48 20.01
C ILE A 91 -12.61 30.12 21.46
N LYS A 92 -11.38 29.65 21.72
CA LYS A 92 -10.96 29.30 23.07
C LYS A 92 -10.30 30.50 23.75
N SER A 93 -10.83 30.86 24.92
CA SER A 93 -10.20 31.80 25.85
C SER A 93 -10.26 31.23 27.26
N ALA A 94 -9.19 31.42 28.05
CA ALA A 94 -9.10 30.99 29.45
C ALA A 94 -10.16 31.62 30.38
N SER A 95 -10.95 32.58 29.89
CA SER A 95 -11.96 33.32 30.68
C SER A 95 -13.41 32.93 30.41
N PHE A 96 -13.68 32.10 29.39
CA PHE A 96 -15.04 31.80 28.94
C PHE A 96 -15.16 30.31 28.61
N ASN A 97 -15.90 29.58 29.46
CA ASN A 97 -16.16 28.14 29.30
C ASN A 97 -17.37 27.87 28.38
N ASP A 98 -17.97 28.90 27.78
CA ASP A 98 -19.11 28.75 26.87
C ASP A 98 -18.62 28.49 25.44
N GLU A 99 -18.82 27.24 24.99
CA GLU A 99 -18.78 26.90 23.58
C GLU A 99 -19.94 27.60 22.85
N MET A 100 -19.65 28.64 22.06
CA MET A 100 -20.63 29.18 21.11
C MET A 100 -20.85 28.16 19.98
N ASN A 101 -22.06 27.60 19.88
CA ASN A 101 -22.44 26.57 18.92
C ASN A 101 -23.38 27.17 17.85
N TYR A 102 -23.06 27.07 16.56
CA TYR A 102 -23.93 27.51 15.46
C TYR A 102 -24.22 26.37 14.45
N GLY A 103 -25.48 26.28 14.00
CA GLY A 103 -26.04 25.18 13.20
C GLY A 103 -25.73 25.22 11.69
N GLY A 104 -25.83 24.05 11.04
CA GLY A 104 -25.43 23.82 9.64
C GLY A 104 -26.37 24.35 8.55
N PHE A 105 -25.85 24.51 7.32
CA PHE A 105 -26.55 25.02 6.13
C PHE A 105 -26.11 24.26 4.84
N GLU A 106 -26.89 24.32 3.75
CA GLU A 106 -26.52 23.80 2.42
C GLU A 106 -25.88 24.90 1.54
N PHE A 107 -24.84 24.61 0.73
CA PHE A 107 -24.17 25.65 -0.07
C PHE A 107 -23.66 25.23 -1.47
N GLY A 108 -23.34 26.24 -2.28
CA GLY A 108 -22.77 26.14 -3.63
C GLY A 108 -21.38 26.76 -3.76
N CYS A 109 -20.62 26.28 -4.76
CA CYS A 109 -19.27 26.72 -5.04
C CYS A 109 -19.15 28.23 -5.34
N GLY A 110 -18.04 28.83 -4.89
CA GLY A 110 -17.62 30.19 -5.26
C GLY A 110 -18.02 31.31 -4.29
N ASN A 111 -18.82 31.01 -3.27
CA ASN A 111 -19.24 31.99 -2.27
C ASN A 111 -18.78 31.58 -0.87
N VAL A 112 -18.52 32.61 -0.06
CA VAL A 112 -18.32 32.55 1.39
C VAL A 112 -19.24 31.50 2.01
N ILE A 113 -18.68 30.50 2.71
CA ILE A 113 -19.44 29.34 3.19
C ILE A 113 -20.40 29.77 4.30
N CYS A 114 -19.90 30.62 5.20
CA CYS A 114 -20.59 31.08 6.39
C CYS A 114 -19.63 31.90 7.24
N GLY A 115 -20.13 32.85 8.02
CA GLY A 115 -19.29 33.54 8.98
C GLY A 115 -20.01 34.22 10.12
N TYR A 116 -19.22 34.62 11.11
CA TYR A 116 -19.70 35.21 12.36
C TYR A 116 -19.11 36.60 12.55
N LYS A 117 -19.91 37.53 13.07
CA LYS A 117 -19.57 38.96 13.19
C LYS A 117 -19.33 39.30 14.66
N GLU A 118 -18.08 39.64 15.00
CA GLU A 118 -17.72 39.99 16.38
C GLU A 118 -16.71 41.11 16.50
N LYS A 119 -16.73 41.81 17.63
CA LYS A 119 -15.69 42.77 18.00
C LYS A 119 -14.49 42.04 18.60
N LEU A 120 -13.57 41.57 17.78
CA LEU A 120 -12.45 40.74 18.25
C LEU A 120 -11.51 41.46 19.24
N PHE A 121 -11.40 42.79 19.11
CA PHE A 121 -10.51 43.60 19.96
C PHE A 121 -11.25 44.29 21.11
N ASP A 122 -12.52 43.99 21.33
CA ASP A 122 -13.24 44.49 22.49
C ASP A 122 -12.65 43.85 23.76
N PRO A 123 -12.12 44.64 24.71
CA PRO A 123 -11.56 44.12 25.95
C PRO A 123 -12.56 43.28 26.76
N GLU A 124 -13.87 43.49 26.59
CA GLU A 124 -14.91 42.70 27.28
C GLU A 124 -14.98 41.25 26.77
N ASN A 125 -14.65 41.02 25.49
CA ASN A 125 -14.75 39.72 24.83
C ASN A 125 -13.59 38.76 25.16
N LYS A 126 -12.46 39.29 25.63
CA LYS A 126 -11.29 38.51 26.12
C LYS A 126 -10.82 37.38 25.20
N PHE A 127 -10.94 37.53 23.88
CA PHE A 127 -10.53 36.48 22.92
C PHE A 127 -9.02 36.26 22.87
N PHE A 128 -8.23 37.26 23.24
CA PHE A 128 -6.77 37.16 23.31
C PHE A 128 -6.31 36.93 24.74
N VAL A 129 -5.64 35.80 24.98
CA VAL A 129 -4.99 35.48 26.26
C VAL A 129 -3.49 35.45 26.05
N GLY A 130 -2.76 36.32 26.74
CA GLY A 130 -1.31 36.48 26.50
C GLY A 130 -0.97 36.91 25.07
N GLY A 131 -1.86 37.63 24.40
CA GLY A 131 -1.70 38.07 23.01
C GLY A 131 -1.99 37.00 21.96
N ILE A 132 -2.59 35.87 22.34
CA ILE A 132 -2.89 34.74 21.45
C ILE A 132 -4.39 34.44 21.48
N MET A 133 -4.96 34.20 20.30
CA MET A 133 -6.32 33.69 20.11
C MET A 133 -6.26 32.33 19.42
N GLU A 134 -7.06 31.38 19.88
CA GLU A 134 -7.19 30.05 19.28
C GLU A 134 -8.60 29.83 18.74
N ILE A 135 -8.67 29.45 17.47
CA ILE A 135 -9.92 29.11 16.79
C ILE A 135 -9.91 27.62 16.47
N ASP A 136 -10.88 26.88 17.02
CA ASP A 136 -11.15 25.50 16.68
C ASP A 136 -12.32 25.45 15.69
N LEU A 137 -12.16 24.73 14.59
CA LEU A 137 -13.19 24.45 13.60
C LEU A 137 -13.42 22.95 13.53
N GLU A 138 -14.67 22.53 13.65
CA GLU A 138 -15.14 21.21 13.25
C GLU A 138 -16.02 21.38 12.01
N ILE A 139 -15.72 20.67 10.93
CA ILE A 139 -16.50 20.70 9.70
C ILE A 139 -16.88 19.29 9.29
N THR A 140 -18.13 19.10 8.87
CA THR A 140 -18.64 17.86 8.29
C THR A 140 -19.19 18.13 6.91
N VAL A 141 -18.49 17.68 5.86
CA VAL A 141 -18.91 17.87 4.47
C VAL A 141 -19.56 16.58 3.95
N LYS A 142 -20.82 16.69 3.52
CA LYS A 142 -21.57 15.61 2.88
C LYS A 142 -21.41 15.68 1.37
N THR A 143 -20.89 14.61 0.79
CA THR A 143 -20.69 14.49 -0.66
C THR A 143 -21.38 13.24 -1.19
N HIS A 144 -22.06 13.35 -2.32
CA HIS A 144 -22.61 12.21 -3.02
C HIS A 144 -21.60 11.73 -4.07
N GLY A 145 -21.22 10.46 -3.98
CA GLY A 145 -20.38 9.80 -4.96
C GLY A 145 -21.10 8.61 -5.58
N ILE A 146 -20.72 8.27 -6.80
CA ILE A 146 -21.14 7.03 -7.42
C ILE A 146 -20.07 5.99 -7.08
N LYS A 147 -20.38 4.97 -6.26
CA LYS A 147 -19.54 3.78 -6.23
C LYS A 147 -19.90 2.94 -7.44
N ARG A 148 -19.07 3.00 -8.47
CA ARG A 148 -18.98 1.89 -9.40
C ARG A 148 -18.21 0.80 -8.67
N LYS A 149 -18.79 -0.40 -8.50
CA LYS A 149 -17.96 -1.61 -8.39
C LYS A 149 -17.24 -1.71 -9.73
N ALA A 150 -16.10 -1.05 -9.87
CA ALA A 150 -15.20 -1.38 -10.95
C ALA A 150 -14.75 -2.81 -10.66
N ALA A 151 -15.23 -3.77 -11.45
CA ALA A 151 -14.49 -5.01 -11.58
C ALA A 151 -13.06 -4.60 -11.92
N LYS A 152 -12.07 -5.12 -11.17
CA LYS A 152 -10.66 -4.95 -11.54
C LYS A 152 -10.58 -5.34 -13.02
N PRO A 153 -10.14 -4.44 -13.93
CA PRO A 153 -10.08 -4.80 -15.33
C PRO A 153 -9.17 -6.02 -15.44
N LEU A 154 -9.70 -7.10 -16.04
CA LEU A 154 -8.94 -8.32 -16.26
C LEU A 154 -7.69 -7.95 -17.07
N SER A 155 -6.53 -8.38 -16.58
CA SER A 155 -5.26 -8.33 -17.27
C SER A 155 -5.34 -9.11 -18.58
N LEU A 156 -4.41 -8.82 -19.49
CA LEU A 156 -4.28 -9.61 -20.72
C LEU A 156 -4.04 -11.10 -20.42
N GLY A 157 -3.34 -11.41 -19.32
CA GLY A 157 -3.11 -12.77 -18.84
C GLY A 157 -4.42 -13.49 -18.52
N GLU A 158 -5.26 -12.90 -17.67
CA GLU A 158 -6.59 -13.43 -17.29
C GLU A 158 -7.47 -13.65 -18.53
N LEU A 159 -7.48 -12.70 -19.47
CA LEU A 159 -8.26 -12.82 -20.71
C LEU A 159 -7.78 -13.97 -21.61
N LEU A 160 -6.47 -14.20 -21.66
CA LEU A 160 -5.89 -15.31 -22.43
C LEU A 160 -6.11 -16.65 -21.71
N TRP A 161 -6.07 -16.68 -20.39
CA TRP A 161 -6.33 -17.90 -19.61
C TRP A 161 -7.74 -18.46 -19.86
N GLU A 162 -8.74 -17.58 -19.89
CA GLU A 162 -10.16 -17.93 -20.12
C GLU A 162 -10.48 -18.34 -21.57
N LYS A 163 -9.60 -18.03 -22.53
CA LYS A 163 -9.87 -18.28 -23.95
C LYS A 163 -9.56 -19.73 -24.35
N GLU A 164 -10.53 -20.62 -24.14
CA GLU A 164 -10.39 -22.07 -24.39
C GLU A 164 -10.15 -22.45 -25.86
N GLU A 165 -10.65 -21.66 -26.82
CA GLU A 165 -10.66 -22.01 -28.25
C GLU A 165 -9.26 -22.05 -28.88
N ASP A 166 -8.30 -21.30 -28.34
CA ASP A 166 -6.96 -21.13 -28.89
C ASP A 166 -5.90 -21.98 -28.18
N LYS A 167 -6.30 -22.74 -27.14
CA LYS A 167 -5.39 -23.60 -26.38
C LYS A 167 -5.00 -24.83 -27.22
N ASP A 168 -3.72 -24.91 -27.56
CA ASP A 168 -3.16 -25.86 -28.52
C ASP A 168 -2.21 -26.90 -27.91
N ILE A 169 -2.09 -26.93 -26.58
CA ILE A 169 -1.39 -28.00 -25.83
C ILE A 169 -2.21 -28.46 -24.62
N THR A 170 -1.98 -29.71 -24.20
CA THR A 170 -2.63 -30.31 -23.03
C THR A 170 -1.60 -30.86 -22.04
N PHE A 171 -1.65 -30.42 -20.80
CA PHE A 171 -0.97 -31.05 -19.67
C PHE A 171 -1.86 -32.15 -19.09
N VAL A 172 -1.25 -33.24 -18.64
CA VAL A 172 -1.96 -34.30 -17.91
C VAL A 172 -1.23 -34.61 -16.62
N ALA A 173 -1.94 -34.46 -15.51
CA ALA A 173 -1.48 -34.76 -14.16
C ALA A 173 -2.63 -35.37 -13.36
N ASP A 174 -2.35 -36.39 -12.55
CA ASP A 174 -3.35 -37.15 -11.80
C ASP A 174 -4.55 -37.63 -12.63
N GLY A 175 -4.32 -37.96 -13.91
CA GLY A 175 -5.37 -38.38 -14.85
C GLY A 175 -6.32 -37.25 -15.29
N GLN A 176 -6.10 -36.01 -14.84
CA GLN A 176 -6.83 -34.82 -15.24
C GLN A 176 -6.08 -34.08 -16.34
N GLU A 177 -6.83 -33.41 -17.23
CA GLU A 177 -6.28 -32.65 -18.35
C GLU A 177 -6.41 -31.14 -18.12
N LEU A 178 -5.33 -30.41 -18.39
CA LEU A 178 -5.27 -28.95 -18.35
C LEU A 178 -4.80 -28.42 -19.69
N LYS A 179 -5.67 -27.69 -20.40
CA LYS A 179 -5.33 -27.07 -21.68
C LYS A 179 -4.58 -25.75 -21.48
N ALA A 180 -3.66 -25.43 -22.38
CA ALA A 180 -2.91 -24.16 -22.37
C ALA A 180 -2.47 -23.74 -23.77
N HIS A 181 -1.89 -22.55 -23.88
CA HIS A 181 -1.31 -22.02 -25.12
C HIS A 181 0.19 -22.32 -25.19
N LYS A 182 0.61 -23.06 -26.22
CA LYS A 182 1.98 -23.50 -26.47
C LYS A 182 2.98 -22.35 -26.41
N TRP A 183 2.64 -21.25 -27.07
CA TRP A 183 3.55 -20.11 -27.20
C TRP A 183 3.80 -19.41 -25.86
N ILE A 184 2.79 -19.32 -24.98
CA ILE A 184 2.93 -18.77 -23.62
C ILE A 184 3.84 -19.69 -22.81
N ILE A 185 3.52 -20.98 -22.77
CA ILE A 185 4.27 -21.96 -21.98
C ILE A 185 5.73 -22.09 -22.44
N SER A 186 5.96 -22.11 -23.76
CA SER A 186 7.32 -22.16 -24.33
C SER A 186 8.11 -20.87 -24.05
N SER A 187 7.44 -19.74 -23.84
CA SER A 187 8.11 -18.49 -23.43
C SER A 187 8.48 -18.47 -21.95
N CYS A 188 7.72 -19.18 -21.11
CA CYS A 188 7.91 -19.21 -19.66
C CYS A 188 8.86 -20.32 -19.18
N SER A 189 9.00 -21.40 -19.94
CA SER A 189 9.82 -22.56 -19.57
C SER A 189 10.68 -23.01 -20.75
N SER A 190 12.00 -23.00 -20.55
CA SER A 190 12.94 -23.55 -21.54
C SER A 190 12.81 -25.06 -21.70
N VAL A 191 12.40 -25.77 -20.64
CA VAL A 191 12.17 -27.22 -20.65
C VAL A 191 10.94 -27.56 -21.47
N PHE A 192 9.81 -26.88 -21.24
CA PHE A 192 8.60 -27.09 -22.04
C PHE A 192 8.81 -26.65 -23.49
N LYS A 193 9.54 -25.55 -23.72
CA LYS A 193 9.93 -25.16 -25.08
C LYS A 193 10.67 -26.30 -25.79
N ALA A 194 11.71 -26.84 -25.16
CA ALA A 194 12.47 -27.95 -25.72
C ALA A 194 11.57 -29.17 -25.98
N ALA A 195 10.70 -29.55 -25.04
CA ALA A 195 9.78 -30.68 -25.20
C ALA A 195 8.77 -30.48 -26.36
N LEU A 196 8.28 -29.25 -26.54
CA LEU A 196 7.28 -28.92 -27.56
C LEU A 196 7.89 -28.61 -28.94
N GLU A 197 9.21 -28.47 -29.03
CA GLU A 197 9.95 -28.19 -30.27
C GLU A 197 10.89 -29.34 -30.70
N SER A 198 11.11 -30.37 -29.86
CA SER A 198 12.07 -31.45 -30.09
C SER A 198 11.68 -32.47 -31.17
N GLY A 199 10.48 -32.35 -31.76
CA GLY A 199 9.92 -33.37 -32.68
C GLY A 199 9.63 -34.72 -32.00
N MET A 200 9.72 -34.78 -30.67
CA MET A 200 9.41 -35.97 -29.87
C MET A 200 7.90 -36.13 -29.66
N LYS A 201 7.52 -37.17 -28.91
CA LYS A 201 6.13 -37.54 -28.65
C LYS A 201 5.29 -36.34 -28.18
N GLU A 202 5.82 -35.55 -27.25
CA GLU A 202 5.16 -34.38 -26.67
C GLU A 202 4.86 -33.31 -27.73
N ALA A 203 5.79 -33.07 -28.66
CA ALA A 203 5.63 -32.13 -29.75
C ALA A 203 4.60 -32.61 -30.79
N ILE A 204 4.57 -33.92 -31.08
CA ILE A 204 3.65 -34.54 -32.06
C ILE A 204 2.23 -34.65 -31.49
N GLU A 205 2.09 -35.18 -30.28
CA GLU A 205 0.80 -35.38 -29.60
C GLU A 205 0.26 -34.08 -28.99
N LYS A 206 1.07 -33.03 -28.89
CA LYS A 206 0.76 -31.77 -28.21
C LYS A 206 0.30 -32.00 -26.76
N LYS A 207 0.89 -33.00 -26.12
CA LYS A 207 0.50 -33.50 -24.80
C LYS A 207 1.73 -33.69 -23.91
N ILE A 208 1.70 -33.10 -22.72
CA ILE A 208 2.76 -33.25 -21.70
C ILE A 208 2.18 -33.99 -20.51
N THR A 209 2.66 -35.19 -20.24
CA THR A 209 2.26 -35.96 -19.05
C THR A 209 3.23 -35.70 -17.90
N ILE A 210 2.69 -35.27 -16.76
CA ILE A 210 3.41 -34.97 -15.54
C ILE A 210 2.95 -35.97 -14.47
N THR A 211 3.87 -36.79 -13.99
CA THR A 211 3.59 -37.87 -13.01
C THR A 211 4.07 -37.55 -11.60
N ASP A 212 4.95 -36.56 -11.47
CA ASP A 212 5.70 -36.32 -10.22
C ASP A 212 5.08 -35.22 -9.35
N PHE A 213 3.99 -34.60 -9.84
CA PHE A 213 3.35 -33.45 -9.21
C PHE A 213 1.84 -33.56 -9.28
N SER A 214 1.17 -33.07 -8.25
CA SER A 214 -0.28 -33.00 -8.20
C SER A 214 -0.85 -32.10 -9.32
N TYR A 215 -2.07 -32.40 -9.78
CA TYR A 215 -2.77 -31.58 -10.76
C TYR A 215 -2.87 -30.11 -10.32
N GLU A 216 -3.09 -29.87 -9.02
CA GLU A 216 -3.18 -28.51 -8.47
C GLU A 216 -1.87 -27.74 -8.60
N THR A 217 -0.74 -28.39 -8.29
CA THR A 217 0.59 -27.79 -8.47
C THR A 217 0.87 -27.47 -9.94
N VAL A 218 0.52 -28.39 -10.86
CA VAL A 218 0.64 -28.11 -12.29
C VAL A 218 -0.22 -26.91 -12.67
N LYS A 219 -1.48 -26.88 -12.24
CA LYS A 219 -2.42 -25.81 -12.56
C LYS A 219 -1.91 -24.44 -12.11
N ILE A 220 -1.50 -24.31 -10.84
CA ILE A 220 -0.97 -23.04 -10.30
C ILE A 220 0.28 -22.59 -11.07
N ALA A 221 1.19 -23.52 -11.40
CA ALA A 221 2.40 -23.18 -12.14
C ALA A 221 2.12 -22.73 -13.59
N ILE A 222 1.13 -23.35 -14.24
CA ILE A 222 0.69 -22.95 -15.58
C ILE A 222 -0.08 -21.61 -15.51
N GLU A 223 -0.94 -21.37 -14.52
CA GLU A 223 -1.62 -20.08 -14.29
C GLU A 223 -0.61 -18.93 -14.09
N HIS A 224 0.46 -19.18 -13.33
CA HIS A 224 1.55 -18.21 -13.16
C HIS A 224 2.17 -17.78 -14.50
N CYS A 225 2.19 -18.64 -15.51
CA CYS A 225 2.71 -18.28 -16.83
C CYS A 225 1.86 -17.19 -17.53
N TYR A 226 0.60 -17.02 -17.15
CA TYR A 226 -0.30 -16.01 -17.70
C TYR A 226 -0.29 -14.73 -16.86
N GLU A 227 -0.42 -14.86 -15.55
CA GLU A 227 -0.73 -13.72 -14.66
C GLU A 227 0.46 -13.22 -13.83
N ARG A 228 1.55 -13.99 -13.75
CA ARG A 228 2.76 -13.74 -12.94
C ARG A 228 2.54 -13.66 -11.43
N GLU A 229 1.36 -13.28 -10.96
CA GLU A 229 0.98 -13.25 -9.55
C GLU A 229 0.12 -14.48 -9.23
N VAL A 230 0.55 -15.28 -8.25
CA VAL A 230 -0.21 -16.44 -7.76
C VAL A 230 -0.28 -16.44 -6.23
N ASP A 231 -0.03 -15.30 -5.59
CA ASP A 231 0.13 -15.17 -4.14
C ASP A 231 -1.11 -15.67 -3.37
N ASP A 232 -2.30 -15.42 -3.91
CA ASP A 232 -3.57 -15.87 -3.32
C ASP A 232 -3.75 -17.41 -3.37
N LEU A 233 -2.99 -18.10 -4.22
CA LEU A 233 -3.01 -19.55 -4.38
C LEU A 233 -1.89 -20.25 -3.58
N LEU A 234 -0.89 -19.50 -3.11
CA LEU A 234 0.23 -20.03 -2.34
C LEU A 234 -0.15 -20.28 -0.89
N ASN A 235 0.28 -21.42 -0.37
CA ASN A 235 0.21 -21.75 1.05
C ASN A 235 1.33 -22.71 1.43
N ASP A 236 1.52 -22.90 2.73
CA ASP A 236 2.62 -23.73 3.25
C ASP A 236 2.59 -25.20 2.78
N LYS A 237 1.45 -25.69 2.31
CA LYS A 237 1.31 -27.07 1.81
C LYS A 237 1.79 -27.22 0.38
N ASN A 238 1.49 -26.26 -0.50
CA ASN A 238 1.83 -26.35 -1.92
C ASN A 238 3.15 -25.66 -2.29
N ALA A 239 3.62 -24.69 -1.51
CA ALA A 239 4.79 -23.88 -1.85
C ALA A 239 6.06 -24.72 -2.09
N SER A 240 6.25 -25.78 -1.30
CA SER A 240 7.43 -26.66 -1.45
C SER A 240 7.36 -27.48 -2.74
N GLU A 241 6.19 -28.04 -3.05
CA GLU A 241 5.96 -28.81 -4.27
C GLU A 241 6.08 -27.91 -5.52
N LEU A 242 5.53 -26.69 -5.45
CA LEU A 242 5.65 -25.67 -6.50
C LEU A 242 7.10 -25.25 -6.72
N LEU A 243 7.92 -25.14 -5.68
CA LEU A 243 9.32 -24.76 -5.83
C LEU A 243 10.10 -25.86 -6.57
N HIS A 244 9.84 -27.13 -6.23
CA HIS A 244 10.36 -28.27 -7.00
C HIS A 244 9.88 -28.27 -8.45
N PHE A 245 8.61 -27.95 -8.70
CA PHE A 245 8.08 -27.85 -10.06
C PHE A 245 8.78 -26.76 -10.86
N ALA A 246 8.92 -25.57 -10.27
CA ALA A 246 9.51 -24.41 -10.92
C ALA A 246 10.98 -24.63 -11.26
N ASP A 247 11.75 -25.29 -10.39
CA ASP A 247 13.12 -25.71 -10.67
C ASP A 247 13.17 -26.76 -11.79
N LYS A 248 12.42 -27.85 -11.66
CA LYS A 248 12.44 -28.97 -12.62
C LYS A 248 12.10 -28.53 -14.05
N TYR A 249 11.10 -27.67 -14.19
CA TYR A 249 10.67 -27.16 -15.49
C TYR A 249 11.28 -25.80 -15.84
N ASN A 250 12.25 -25.32 -15.06
CA ASN A 250 12.98 -24.08 -15.31
C ASN A 250 12.05 -22.87 -15.58
N ILE A 251 11.06 -22.67 -14.71
CA ILE A 251 10.16 -21.52 -14.70
C ILE A 251 10.74 -20.46 -13.76
N GLN A 252 11.78 -19.78 -14.22
CA GLN A 252 12.59 -18.87 -13.40
C GLN A 252 11.79 -17.80 -12.63
N PRO A 253 10.79 -17.12 -13.22
CA PRO A 253 10.01 -16.13 -12.48
C PRO A 253 9.24 -16.74 -11.30
N LEU A 254 8.67 -17.93 -11.46
CA LEU A 254 7.95 -18.64 -10.40
C LEU A 254 8.92 -19.12 -9.31
N HIS A 255 10.06 -19.68 -9.73
CA HIS A 255 11.10 -20.16 -8.82
C HIS A 255 11.60 -19.02 -7.91
N LYS A 256 11.87 -17.86 -8.50
CA LYS A 256 12.27 -16.65 -7.79
C LYS A 256 11.19 -16.13 -6.84
N LEU A 257 9.93 -16.12 -7.26
CA LEU A 257 8.80 -15.72 -6.42
C LEU A 257 8.67 -16.62 -5.19
N LEU A 258 8.77 -17.94 -5.38
CA LEU A 258 8.69 -18.91 -4.29
C LEU A 258 9.85 -18.79 -3.31
N GLN A 259 11.07 -18.47 -3.78
CA GLN A 259 12.19 -18.17 -2.90
C GLN A 259 11.89 -16.97 -1.98
N ILE A 260 11.30 -15.89 -2.52
CA ILE A 260 10.89 -14.73 -1.73
C ILE A 260 9.83 -15.11 -0.70
N TYR A 261 8.85 -15.92 -1.09
CA TYR A 261 7.83 -16.46 -0.17
C TYR A 261 8.47 -17.21 1.01
N PHE A 262 9.41 -18.12 0.74
CA PHE A 262 10.09 -18.86 1.79
C PHE A 262 10.98 -17.98 2.67
N ILE A 263 11.64 -16.97 2.10
CA ILE A 263 12.44 -16.00 2.85
C ILE A 263 11.57 -15.19 3.83
N ASP A 264 10.39 -14.71 3.39
CA ASP A 264 9.45 -13.96 4.24
C ASP A 264 8.94 -14.78 5.44
N LYS A 265 8.81 -16.09 5.25
CA LYS A 265 8.37 -17.04 6.30
C LYS A 265 9.51 -17.62 7.13
N LEU A 266 10.75 -17.24 6.87
CA LEU A 266 11.92 -17.83 7.54
C LEU A 266 11.88 -17.56 9.05
N SER A 267 12.08 -18.62 9.83
CA SER A 267 12.06 -18.59 11.30
C SER A 267 12.99 -19.65 11.90
N GLU A 268 13.20 -19.58 13.21
CA GLU A 268 14.07 -20.51 13.94
C GLU A 268 13.61 -21.98 13.83
N SER A 269 12.30 -22.21 13.73
CA SER A 269 11.74 -23.57 13.68
C SER A 269 11.75 -24.18 12.28
N ASN A 270 11.92 -23.38 11.21
CA ASN A 270 11.87 -23.86 9.83
C ASN A 270 13.17 -23.69 9.03
N VAL A 271 14.15 -22.95 9.54
CA VAL A 271 15.40 -22.65 8.82
C VAL A 271 16.14 -23.90 8.32
N VAL A 272 16.18 -24.97 9.11
CA VAL A 272 16.83 -26.23 8.68
C VAL A 272 16.10 -26.85 7.50
N ASN A 273 14.77 -26.88 7.54
CA ASN A 273 13.95 -27.42 6.47
C ASN A 273 14.06 -26.57 5.19
N PHE A 274 14.04 -25.24 5.32
CA PHE A 274 14.17 -24.33 4.18
C PHE A 274 15.58 -24.39 3.57
N ALA A 275 16.63 -24.51 4.39
CA ALA A 275 17.99 -24.71 3.91
C ALA A 275 18.12 -26.02 3.11
N ASN A 276 17.57 -27.12 3.62
CA ASN A 276 17.58 -28.40 2.91
C ASN A 276 16.74 -28.35 1.62
N LEU A 277 15.59 -27.67 1.64
CA LEU A 277 14.76 -27.45 0.45
C LEU A 277 15.51 -26.64 -0.60
N SER A 278 16.29 -25.64 -0.18
CA SER A 278 17.03 -24.77 -1.10
C SER A 278 18.04 -25.51 -1.96
N ILE A 279 18.73 -26.51 -1.38
CA ILE A 279 19.65 -27.38 -2.13
C ILE A 279 18.90 -28.24 -3.15
N LYS A 280 17.80 -28.88 -2.71
CA LYS A 280 17.03 -29.79 -3.57
C LYS A 280 16.34 -29.10 -4.75
N THR A 281 16.24 -27.78 -4.71
CA THR A 281 15.52 -26.96 -5.70
C THR A 281 16.43 -25.93 -6.36
N ASN A 282 17.75 -25.99 -6.15
CA ASN A 282 18.70 -25.00 -6.66
C ASN A 282 18.30 -23.55 -6.36
N ALA A 283 17.69 -23.31 -5.19
CA ALA A 283 17.23 -22.00 -4.76
C ALA A 283 18.35 -21.24 -4.03
N GLU A 284 19.27 -20.69 -4.80
CA GLU A 284 20.50 -20.04 -4.29
C GLU A 284 20.23 -18.88 -3.33
N GLU A 285 19.22 -18.06 -3.59
CA GLU A 285 18.95 -16.90 -2.72
C GLU A 285 18.33 -17.32 -1.38
N LEU A 286 17.39 -18.28 -1.42
CA LEU A 286 16.87 -18.89 -0.20
C LEU A 286 18.01 -19.51 0.61
N ARG A 287 18.91 -20.23 -0.07
CA ARG A 287 20.10 -20.83 0.55
C ARG A 287 20.95 -19.78 1.24
N ASP A 288 21.29 -18.70 0.56
CA ASP A 288 22.15 -17.64 1.09
C ASP A 288 21.57 -16.99 2.35
N VAL A 289 20.26 -16.72 2.34
CA VAL A 289 19.57 -16.17 3.50
C VAL A 289 19.51 -17.18 4.64
N CYS A 290 19.23 -18.46 4.36
CA CYS A 290 19.25 -19.51 5.38
C CYS A 290 20.63 -19.68 6.01
N VAL A 291 21.70 -19.71 5.22
CA VAL A 291 23.09 -19.81 5.70
C VAL A 291 23.42 -18.60 6.59
N SER A 292 23.11 -17.40 6.13
CA SER A 292 23.34 -16.16 6.89
C SER A 292 22.56 -16.15 8.21
N PHE A 293 21.32 -16.65 8.19
CA PHE A 293 20.51 -16.83 9.38
C PHE A 293 21.20 -17.79 10.36
N LEU A 294 21.58 -18.99 9.92
CA LEU A 294 22.26 -19.99 10.76
C LEU A 294 23.56 -19.46 11.39
N MET A 295 24.38 -18.72 10.65
CA MET A 295 25.61 -18.11 11.16
C MET A 295 25.37 -17.21 12.37
N LYS A 296 24.30 -16.40 12.34
CA LYS A 296 23.93 -15.49 13.45
C LYS A 296 23.60 -16.22 14.75
N TYR A 297 23.11 -17.45 14.67
CA TYR A 297 22.75 -18.25 15.85
C TYR A 297 23.91 -19.05 16.42
N ILE A 298 24.83 -19.50 15.57
CA ILE A 298 26.09 -20.14 16.01
C ILE A 298 26.87 -19.17 16.91
N GLY A 299 26.93 -17.88 16.57
CA GLY A 299 27.60 -16.86 17.39
C GLY A 299 26.92 -16.57 18.75
N LYS A 300 25.68 -17.01 18.96
CA LYS A 300 24.86 -16.69 20.16
C LYS A 300 24.64 -17.87 21.12
N ASN A 301 25.27 -19.02 20.91
CA ASN A 301 25.05 -20.24 21.71
C ASN A 301 23.57 -20.65 21.84
N THR A 302 22.74 -20.28 20.86
CA THR A 302 21.30 -20.57 20.87
C THR A 302 21.07 -21.91 20.16
N LYS A 303 20.26 -22.79 20.77
CA LYS A 303 19.96 -24.11 20.18
C LYS A 303 18.88 -23.94 19.11
N ILE A 304 19.25 -24.12 17.85
CA ILE A 304 18.27 -24.37 16.77
C ILE A 304 17.87 -25.84 16.86
N GLU A 305 16.56 -26.09 16.84
CA GLU A 305 16.03 -27.44 16.79
C GLU A 305 16.39 -28.08 15.44
N ASP A 306 16.67 -29.39 15.45
CA ASP A 306 16.95 -30.16 14.24
C ASP A 306 18.19 -29.79 13.40
N VAL A 307 19.14 -28.98 13.91
CA VAL A 307 20.42 -28.72 13.21
C VAL A 307 21.16 -29.99 12.80
N LYS A 308 21.00 -31.08 13.55
CA LYS A 308 21.53 -32.41 13.21
C LYS A 308 21.04 -32.96 11.87
N ASN A 309 19.90 -32.47 11.37
CA ASN A 309 19.27 -32.86 10.11
C ASN A 309 19.66 -31.93 8.95
N LEU A 310 20.53 -30.95 9.20
CA LEU A 310 21.01 -30.02 8.18
C LEU A 310 21.85 -30.76 7.13
N ASP A 311 21.64 -30.43 5.86
CA ASP A 311 22.42 -31.01 4.77
C ASP A 311 23.92 -30.73 4.96
N LYS A 312 24.76 -31.69 4.57
CA LYS A 312 26.22 -31.57 4.71
C LYS A 312 26.77 -30.43 3.87
N GLU A 313 26.19 -30.15 2.71
CA GLU A 313 26.61 -29.04 1.86
C GLU A 313 26.35 -27.70 2.55
N ILE A 314 25.16 -27.53 3.14
CA ILE A 314 24.84 -26.33 3.93
C ILE A 314 25.76 -26.22 5.15
N SER A 315 25.99 -27.33 5.85
CA SER A 315 26.88 -27.36 7.02
C SER A 315 28.31 -26.93 6.65
N SER A 316 28.80 -27.37 5.49
CA SER A 316 30.10 -26.97 4.95
C SER A 316 30.14 -25.49 4.57
N ASP A 317 29.09 -24.98 3.92
CA ASP A 317 28.97 -23.57 3.51
C ASP A 317 28.94 -22.63 4.73
N VAL A 318 28.11 -22.96 5.74
CA VAL A 318 28.10 -22.26 7.03
C VAL A 318 29.50 -22.26 7.66
N GLY A 319 30.18 -23.40 7.67
CA GLY A 319 31.55 -23.52 8.21
C GLY A 319 32.55 -22.63 7.47
N GLN A 320 32.53 -22.65 6.14
CA GLN A 320 33.42 -21.83 5.29
C GLN A 320 33.16 -20.33 5.49
N ARG A 321 31.89 -19.90 5.50
CA ARG A 321 31.55 -18.48 5.72
C ARG A 321 31.88 -18.00 7.13
N CYS A 322 31.71 -18.85 8.15
CA CYS A 322 32.18 -18.56 9.51
C CYS A 322 33.69 -18.37 9.55
N LEU A 323 34.46 -19.28 8.92
CA LEU A 323 35.93 -19.15 8.86
C LEU A 323 36.36 -17.86 8.17
N LEU A 324 35.74 -17.51 7.03
CA LEU A 324 36.00 -16.25 6.33
C LEU A 324 35.67 -15.03 7.20
N TYR A 325 34.54 -15.06 7.91
CA TYR A 325 34.15 -13.99 8.83
C TYR A 325 35.19 -13.82 9.96
N PHE A 326 35.61 -14.91 10.62
CA PHE A 326 36.67 -14.86 11.62
C PHE A 326 37.99 -14.36 11.03
N MET A 327 38.43 -14.86 9.87
CA MET A 327 39.65 -14.40 9.22
C MET A 327 39.59 -12.90 8.90
N SER A 328 38.43 -12.39 8.47
CA SER A 328 38.25 -10.95 8.22
C SER A 328 38.31 -10.11 9.51
N GLU A 329 37.73 -10.58 10.62
CA GLU A 329 37.86 -9.88 11.91
C GLU A 329 39.31 -9.90 12.43
N TYR A 330 40.04 -10.99 12.20
CA TYR A 330 41.47 -11.08 12.55
C TYR A 330 42.36 -10.24 11.62
N GLU A 331 42.08 -10.16 10.32
CA GLU A 331 42.78 -9.24 9.42
C GLU A 331 42.53 -7.78 9.79
N TYR A 332 41.30 -7.40 10.18
CA TYR A 332 41.01 -6.07 10.74
C TYR A 332 41.74 -5.83 12.07
N PHE A 333 41.90 -6.85 12.91
CA PHE A 333 42.73 -6.77 14.12
C PHE A 333 44.22 -6.59 13.81
N CYS A 334 44.73 -7.23 12.76
CA CYS A 334 46.11 -7.04 12.31
C CYS A 334 46.34 -5.66 11.69
N TYR A 335 45.38 -5.11 10.94
CA TYR A 335 45.47 -3.75 10.40
C TYR A 335 45.24 -2.65 11.46
N ALA A 336 44.55 -2.94 12.57
CA ALA A 336 44.37 -1.99 13.68
C ALA A 336 45.59 -1.91 14.62
N PHE A 337 46.61 -2.75 14.42
CA PHE A 337 47.83 -2.81 15.23
C PHE A 337 49.14 -2.61 14.43
N PHE A 338 49.07 -2.07 13.21
CA PHE A 338 50.24 -1.59 12.46
C PHE A 338 50.22 -0.09 12.21
#